data_AF-A0A081DG98-F1
#
_entry.id   AF-A0A081DG98-F1
#
_cell.length_a   1.000
_cell.length_b   1.000
_cell.length_c   1.000
_cell.angle_alpha   90.00
_cell.angle_beta   90.00
_cell.angle_gamma   90.00
#
_symmetry.space_group_name_H-M   'P 1'
#
loop_
_entity.id
_entity.type
_entity.pdbx_description
1 polymer ?
#
loop_
_entity_poly.entity_id
_entity_poly.type
_entity_poly.pdbx_seq_one_letter_code
_entity_poly.pdbx_strand_id
1 'polypeptide(L)'
;MIKKILFGFLLIGFIAIIGYNYLYQDHVDVEQSKSSASFTSQVLIELFTDQDLQNDQRALDQIIEVKGKVTNVEKNTIILDEQIFIEMVADQKLKENQLIIIKGRCLGYDELLEEVKIDQAILTN
;
A
#
# COMPACT_ATOMS: atom_id res chain seq x y z
N MET A 1 5.77 -30.01 -42.31
CA MET A 1 6.76 -29.67 -41.26
C MET A 1 6.72 -28.19 -40.88
N ILE A 2 6.77 -27.26 -41.84
CA ILE A 2 6.71 -25.80 -41.58
C ILE A 2 5.53 -25.35 -40.70
N LYS A 3 4.32 -25.90 -40.89
CA LYS A 3 3.15 -25.57 -40.06
C LYS A 3 3.32 -25.94 -38.57
N LYS A 4 4.06 -27.02 -38.26
CA LYS A 4 4.35 -27.46 -36.89
C LYS A 4 5.39 -26.56 -36.22
N ILE A 5 6.39 -26.10 -36.99
CA ILE A 5 7.40 -25.14 -36.54
C ILE A 5 6.75 -23.78 -36.27
N LEU A 6 5.89 -23.32 -37.19
CA LEU A 6 5.13 -22.07 -37.03
C LEU A 6 4.23 -22.09 -35.79
N PHE A 7 3.57 -23.23 -35.54
CA PHE A 7 2.76 -23.42 -34.33
C PHE A 7 3.60 -23.39 -33.05
N GLY A 8 4.80 -23.97 -33.06
CA GLY A 8 5.74 -23.91 -31.94
C GLY A 8 6.16 -22.47 -31.61
N PHE A 9 6.50 -21.67 -32.63
CA PHE A 9 6.81 -20.25 -32.43
C PHE A 9 5.62 -19.43 -31.92
N LEU A 10 4.41 -19.72 -32.40
CA LEU A 10 3.20 -19.06 -31.91
C LEU A 10 2.98 -19.36 -30.41
N LEU A 11 3.18 -20.61 -30.00
CA LEU A 11 3.02 -21.02 -28.60
C LEU A 11 4.05 -20.35 -27.69
N ILE A 12 5.31 -20.27 -28.13
CA ILE A 12 6.38 -19.57 -27.41
C ILE A 12 6.06 -18.07 -27.28
N GLY A 13 5.58 -17.44 -28.36
CA GLY A 13 5.16 -16.04 -28.33
C GLY A 13 4.01 -15.79 -27.36
N PHE A 14 3.04 -16.70 -27.30
CA PHE A 14 1.91 -16.60 -26.37
C PHE A 14 2.36 -16.73 -24.91
N ILE A 15 3.25 -17.67 -24.60
CA ILE A 15 3.82 -17.83 -23.25
C ILE A 15 4.62 -16.58 -22.87
N ALA A 16 5.39 -16.00 -23.79
CA ALA A 16 6.14 -14.78 -23.53
C ALA A 16 5.23 -13.58 -23.20
N ILE A 17 4.10 -13.44 -23.91
CA ILE A 17 3.12 -12.38 -23.62
C ILE A 17 2.48 -12.57 -22.25
N ILE A 18 2.08 -13.80 -21.89
CA ILE A 18 1.52 -14.08 -20.56
C ILE A 18 2.56 -13.80 -19.47
N GLY A 19 3.79 -14.28 -19.65
CA GLY A 19 4.88 -14.07 -18.71
C GLY A 19 5.18 -12.58 -18.51
N TYR A 20 5.19 -11.79 -19.59
CA TYR A 20 5.39 -10.35 -19.52
C TYR A 20 4.29 -9.66 -18.70
N ASN A 21 3.01 -9.94 -18.98
CA ASN A 21 1.89 -9.32 -18.24
C ASN A 21 1.82 -9.79 -16.78
N TYR A 22 2.27 -11.00 -16.46
CA TYR A 22 2.32 -11.49 -15.08
C TYR A 22 3.42 -10.79 -14.25
N LEU A 23 4.57 -10.52 -14.88
CA LEU A 23 5.69 -9.84 -14.22
C LEU A 23 5.49 -8.33 -14.12
N TYR A 24 4.85 -7.70 -15.11
CA TYR A 24 4.55 -6.28 -15.13
C TYR A 24 3.08 -6.04 -14.76
N GLN A 25 2.83 -5.90 -13.46
CA GLN A 25 1.56 -5.35 -12.99
C GLN A 25 1.59 -3.81 -13.07
N ASP A 26 0.46 -3.22 -13.47
CA ASP A 26 0.33 -1.77 -13.52
C ASP A 26 0.62 -1.14 -12.15
N HIS A 27 1.31 -0.01 -12.17
CA HIS A 27 1.59 0.73 -10.95
C HIS A 27 0.28 1.34 -10.47
N VAL A 28 -0.14 1.01 -9.25
CA VAL A 28 -1.39 1.53 -8.71
C VAL A 28 -1.20 3.01 -8.38
N ASP A 29 -1.94 3.86 -9.08
CA ASP A 29 -1.95 5.31 -8.81
C ASP A 29 -2.82 5.60 -7.58
N VAL A 30 -2.17 5.85 -6.43
CA VAL A 30 -2.86 6.17 -5.17
C VAL A 30 -3.64 7.48 -5.27
N GLU A 31 -3.17 8.45 -6.04
CA GLU A 31 -3.82 9.75 -6.18
C GLU A 31 -5.18 9.61 -6.84
N GLN A 32 -5.25 8.89 -7.96
CA GLN A 32 -6.47 8.66 -8.75
C GLN A 32 -7.40 7.59 -8.16
N SER A 33 -6.85 6.68 -7.35
CA SER A 33 -7.63 5.59 -6.76
C SER A 33 -8.53 6.06 -5.63
N LYS A 34 -9.75 5.50 -5.59
CA LYS A 34 -10.67 5.68 -4.47
C LYS A 34 -10.21 4.82 -3.30
N SER A 35 -10.22 5.41 -2.10
CA SER A 35 -9.99 4.64 -0.88
C SER A 35 -11.07 3.57 -0.68
N SER A 36 -10.66 2.36 -0.35
CA SER A 36 -11.55 1.22 -0.06
C SER A 36 -12.20 1.35 1.32
N ALA A 37 -11.50 1.98 2.27
CA ALA A 37 -11.92 2.12 3.66
C ALA A 37 -11.19 3.28 4.37
N SER A 38 -11.79 3.78 5.44
CA SER A 38 -11.21 4.83 6.29
C SER A 38 -11.10 4.33 7.72
N PHE A 39 -9.95 4.55 8.35
CA PHE A 39 -9.63 4.09 9.69
C PHE A 39 -9.05 5.23 10.54
N THR A 40 -9.22 5.14 11.85
CA THR A 40 -8.31 5.83 12.76
C THR A 40 -7.07 4.96 12.96
N SER A 41 -5.95 5.56 13.37
CA SER A 41 -4.73 4.80 13.63
C SER A 41 -4.96 3.63 14.59
N GLN A 42 -5.67 3.90 15.68
CA GLN A 42 -5.98 2.88 16.68
C GLN A 42 -6.77 1.71 16.08
N VAL A 43 -7.82 1.98 15.30
CA VAL A 43 -8.63 0.92 14.68
C VAL A 43 -7.81 0.12 13.66
N LEU A 44 -6.89 0.78 12.95
CA LEU A 44 -6.04 0.08 11.98
C LEU A 44 -5.02 -0.84 12.66
N ILE A 45 -4.44 -0.42 13.79
CA ILE A 45 -3.52 -1.26 14.57
C ILE A 45 -4.29 -2.45 15.18
N GLU A 46 -5.46 -2.20 15.76
CA GLU A 46 -6.32 -3.26 16.30
C GLU A 46 -6.70 -4.27 15.21
N LEU A 47 -7.00 -3.80 14.00
CA LEU A 47 -7.34 -4.65 12.86
C LEU A 47 -6.25 -5.67 12.52
N PHE A 48 -4.97 -5.31 12.62
CA PHE A 48 -3.86 -6.24 12.33
C PHE A 48 -3.35 -7.04 13.53
N THR A 49 -3.82 -6.71 14.74
CA THR A 49 -3.37 -7.36 15.99
C THR A 49 -4.46 -8.25 16.61
N ASP A 50 -5.65 -8.30 16.03
CA ASP A 50 -6.78 -9.12 16.48
C ASP A 50 -6.66 -10.62 16.14
N GLN A 51 -5.61 -11.02 15.42
CA GLN A 51 -5.34 -12.39 14.95
C GLN A 51 -6.37 -12.92 13.93
N ASP A 52 -7.17 -12.05 13.32
CA ASP A 52 -8.13 -12.39 12.26
C ASP A 52 -7.60 -12.00 10.87
N LEU A 53 -6.90 -12.94 10.24
CA LEU A 53 -6.35 -12.79 8.89
C LEU A 53 -7.41 -12.50 7.81
N GLN A 54 -8.69 -12.77 8.06
CA GLN A 54 -9.75 -12.39 7.12
C GLN A 54 -10.14 -10.92 7.28
N ASN A 55 -10.08 -10.40 8.50
CA ASN A 55 -10.33 -8.99 8.79
C ASN A 55 -9.22 -8.11 8.22
N ASP A 56 -7.97 -8.59 8.23
CA ASP A 56 -6.80 -7.94 7.62
C ASP A 56 -7.04 -7.52 6.16
N GLN A 57 -7.78 -8.33 5.40
CA GLN A 57 -8.04 -8.08 3.96
C GLN A 57 -8.77 -6.76 3.69
N ARG A 58 -9.38 -6.15 4.71
CA ARG A 58 -10.01 -4.83 4.59
C ARG A 58 -8.99 -3.69 4.41
N ALA A 59 -7.74 -3.90 4.82
CA ALA A 59 -6.67 -2.92 4.75
C ALA A 59 -5.43 -3.43 4.00
N LEU A 60 -5.08 -4.72 4.13
CA LEU A 60 -3.89 -5.31 3.52
C LEU A 60 -3.90 -5.18 1.99
N ASP A 61 -2.84 -4.58 1.45
CA ASP A 61 -2.67 -4.26 0.02
C ASP A 61 -3.82 -3.42 -0.56
N GLN A 62 -4.56 -2.71 0.30
CA GLN A 62 -5.63 -1.81 -0.09
C GLN A 62 -5.17 -0.36 0.01
N ILE A 63 -5.76 0.50 -0.83
CA ILE A 63 -5.65 1.95 -0.67
C ILE A 63 -6.67 2.38 0.37
N ILE A 64 -6.18 2.89 1.50
CA ILE A 64 -6.99 3.27 2.65
C ILE A 64 -6.75 4.73 3.03
N GLU A 65 -7.71 5.29 3.75
CA GLU A 65 -7.52 6.56 4.46
C GLU A 65 -7.24 6.28 5.93
N VAL A 66 -6.25 6.98 6.48
CA VAL A 66 -5.90 6.86 7.90
C VAL A 66 -5.87 8.23 8.53
N LYS A 67 -6.62 8.37 9.61
CA LYS A 67 -6.63 9.55 10.46
C LYS A 67 -5.83 9.29 11.72
N GLY A 68 -4.83 10.13 11.96
CA GLY A 68 -3.93 9.96 13.09
C GLY A 68 -3.17 11.22 13.46
N LYS A 69 -2.55 11.19 14.63
CA LYS A 69 -1.73 12.28 15.14
C LYS A 69 -0.28 12.05 14.76
N VAL A 70 0.35 13.05 14.15
CA VAL A 70 1.78 13.02 13.82
C VAL A 70 2.59 12.98 15.10
N THR A 71 3.44 11.97 15.22
CA THR A 71 4.31 11.73 16.38
C THR A 71 5.78 11.87 16.03
N ASN A 72 6.14 11.61 14.76
CA ASN A 72 7.46 11.87 14.22
C ASN A 72 7.35 12.28 12.75
N VAL A 73 8.24 13.17 12.31
CA VAL A 73 8.39 13.62 10.92
C VAL A 73 9.85 13.59 10.56
N GLU A 74 10.19 12.78 9.57
CA GLU A 74 11.46 12.87 8.84
C GLU A 74 11.18 13.32 7.40
N LYS A 75 12.14 13.17 6.48
CA LYS A 75 12.06 13.74 5.11
C LYS A 75 10.75 13.41 4.39
N ASN A 76 10.63 12.17 3.93
CA ASN A 76 9.47 11.64 3.23
C ASN A 76 8.71 10.62 4.08
N THR A 77 9.07 10.46 5.36
CA THR A 77 8.44 9.50 6.26
C THR A 77 7.82 10.22 7.44
N ILE A 78 6.66 9.73 7.86
CA ILE A 78 5.96 10.21 9.05
C ILE A 78 5.50 9.02 9.89
N ILE A 79 5.40 9.22 11.19
CA ILE A 79 4.82 8.25 12.11
C ILE A 79 3.53 8.83 12.69
N LEU A 80 2.40 8.13 12.53
CA LEU A 80 1.15 8.46 13.20
C LEU A 80 0.98 7.59 14.45
N ASP A 81 0.62 8.26 15.55
CA ASP A 81 0.28 7.63 16.83
C ASP A 81 1.31 6.56 17.28
N GLU A 82 2.60 6.84 17.04
CA GLU A 82 3.78 6.03 17.39
C GLU A 82 3.89 4.66 16.70
N GLN A 83 2.84 4.20 16.00
CA GLN A 83 2.72 2.80 15.52
C GLN A 83 2.33 2.68 14.05
N ILE A 84 2.16 3.79 13.33
CA ILE A 84 1.88 3.75 11.89
C ILE A 84 2.99 4.47 11.15
N PHE A 85 3.84 3.68 10.50
CA PHE A 85 4.90 4.17 9.65
C PHE A 85 4.37 4.43 8.24
N ILE A 86 4.64 5.63 7.72
CA ILE A 86 4.10 6.09 6.45
C ILE A 86 5.21 6.65 5.59
N GLU A 87 5.35 6.11 4.38
CA GLU A 87 6.17 6.68 3.32
C GLU A 87 5.32 7.53 2.37
N MET A 88 5.61 8.83 2.34
CA MET A 88 4.93 9.84 1.52
C MET A 88 5.52 9.87 0.11
N VAL A 89 4.68 10.13 -0.90
CA VAL A 89 5.13 10.31 -2.30
C VAL A 89 6.06 11.51 -2.45
N ALA A 90 5.87 12.54 -1.63
CA ALA A 90 6.69 13.75 -1.62
C ALA A 90 6.83 14.31 -0.21
N ASP A 91 7.96 14.97 0.05
CA ASP A 91 8.24 15.66 1.32
C ASP A 91 7.08 16.61 1.68
N GLN A 92 6.51 16.41 2.87
CA GLN A 92 5.45 17.27 3.41
C GLN A 92 5.98 18.12 4.56
N LYS A 93 5.57 19.39 4.62
CA LYS A 93 5.88 20.26 5.75
C LYS A 93 4.90 20.03 6.89
N LEU A 94 4.98 18.87 7.51
CA LEU A 94 4.20 18.51 8.69
C LEU A 94 4.96 18.84 9.97
N LYS A 95 4.21 18.98 11.06
CA LYS A 95 4.72 19.17 12.41
C LYS A 95 4.18 18.07 13.30
N GLU A 96 4.98 17.66 14.27
CA GLU A 96 4.50 16.82 15.35
C GLU A 96 3.27 17.43 16.03
N ASN A 97 2.46 16.56 16.63
CA ASN A 97 1.23 16.89 17.32
C ASN A 97 0.09 17.42 16.43
N GLN A 98 0.25 17.41 15.10
CA GLN A 98 -0.84 17.68 14.15
C GLN A 98 -1.73 16.45 13.97
N LEU A 99 -3.05 16.67 13.92
CA LEU A 99 -4.00 15.63 13.52
C LEU A 99 -4.21 15.73 12.01
N ILE A 100 -3.86 14.68 11.28
CA ILE A 100 -3.91 14.67 9.81
C ILE A 100 -4.75 13.50 9.29
N ILE A 101 -5.08 13.57 8.00
CA ILE A 101 -5.63 12.46 7.24
C ILE A 101 -4.74 12.23 6.02
N ILE A 102 -4.33 10.99 5.84
CA ILE A 102 -3.56 10.55 4.67
C ILE A 102 -4.35 9.49 3.91
N LYS A 103 -4.07 9.38 2.62
CA LYS A 103 -4.48 8.27 1.77
C LYS A 103 -3.24 7.57 1.24
N GLY A 104 -3.14 6.25 1.40
CA GLY A 104 -1.96 5.48 1.02
C GLY A 104 -2.29 4.00 0.85
N ARG A 105 -1.35 3.23 0.29
CA ARG A 105 -1.49 1.77 0.21
C ARG A 105 -0.94 1.15 1.50
N CYS A 106 -1.76 0.35 2.16
CA CYS A 106 -1.34 -0.32 3.39
C CYS A 106 -0.63 -1.64 3.07
N LEU A 107 0.59 -1.79 3.56
CA LEU A 107 1.44 -2.97 3.38
C LEU A 107 1.20 -4.05 4.44
N GLY A 108 0.46 -3.73 5.50
CA GLY A 108 0.20 -4.61 6.64
C GLY A 108 1.01 -4.23 7.88
N TYR A 109 1.10 -5.18 8.80
CA TYR A 109 1.78 -5.01 10.09
C TYR A 109 3.17 -5.68 10.09
N ASP A 110 4.19 -4.96 10.54
CA ASP A 110 5.54 -5.45 10.74
C ASP A 110 5.70 -5.93 12.19
N GLU A 111 5.75 -7.24 12.38
CA GLU A 111 5.87 -7.84 13.71
C GLU A 111 7.18 -7.53 14.42
N LEU A 112 8.26 -7.19 13.70
CA LEU A 112 9.56 -6.89 14.30
C LEU A 112 9.62 -5.45 14.82
N LEU A 113 8.93 -4.54 14.14
CA LEU A 113 8.89 -3.12 14.51
C LEU A 113 7.62 -2.75 15.30
N GLU A 114 6.63 -3.65 15.36
CA GLU A 114 5.32 -3.41 15.97
C GLU A 114 4.57 -2.22 15.35
N GLU A 115 4.66 -2.11 14.01
CA GLU A 115 4.13 -0.97 13.27
C GLU A 115 3.28 -1.40 12.06
N VAL A 116 2.20 -0.68 11.78
CA VAL A 116 1.50 -0.76 10.49
C VAL A 116 2.25 0.09 9.46
N LYS A 117 2.54 -0.49 8.30
CA LYS A 117 3.24 0.20 7.21
C LYS A 117 2.30 0.65 6.11
N ILE A 118 2.48 1.88 5.65
CA ILE A 118 1.76 2.48 4.53
C ILE A 118 2.78 3.12 3.58
N ASP A 119 2.63 2.88 2.28
CA ASP A 119 3.46 3.50 1.25
C ASP A 119 2.64 4.32 0.26
N GLN A 120 3.35 5.08 -0.58
CA GLN A 120 2.78 5.93 -1.62
C GLN A 120 1.70 6.87 -1.08
N ALA A 121 1.91 7.37 0.15
CA ALA A 121 0.91 8.15 0.84
C ALA A 121 0.88 9.61 0.37
N ILE A 122 -0.33 10.17 0.32
CA ILE A 122 -0.60 11.57 0.06
C ILE A 122 -1.43 12.17 1.19
N LEU A 123 -1.19 13.45 1.48
CA LEU A 123 -1.97 14.20 2.44
C LEU A 123 -3.32 14.58 1.83
N THR A 124 -4.43 14.33 2.54
CA THR A 124 -5.78 14.68 2.07
C THR A 124 -6.45 15.80 2.88
N ASN A 125 -5.83 16.26 3.98
CA ASN A 125 -6.26 17.41 4.80
C ASN A 125 -5.10 18.05 5.56
#